data_AF-A0A9E0V0P8-F1
#
_entry.id   AF-A0A9E0V0P8-F1
#
_cell.length_a   1.000
_cell.length_b   1.000
_cell.length_c   1.000
_cell.angle_alpha   90.00
_cell.angle_beta   90.00
_cell.angle_gamma   90.00
#
_symmetry.space_group_name_H-M   'P 1'
#
loop_
_entity.id
_entity.type
_entity.pdbx_description
1 polymer ?
#
loop_
_entity_poly.entity_id
_entity_poly.type
_entity_poly.pdbx_seq_one_letter_code
_entity_poly.pdbx_strand_id
1 'polypeptide(L)'
;MSGTTLARQLRGLHRTVLMLETELRHGRVDEELIAGIDAQMERGIATAHGCEGLRALVDALRESTLTPRAELLSDTIRGCGKLKDAIQGVLEQL
;
A
#
# COMPACT_ATOMS: atom_id res chain seq x y z
N MET A 1 -9.76 -7.13 16.27
CA MET A 1 -10.02 -7.68 14.92
C MET A 1 -9.59 -9.14 14.89
N SER A 2 -10.32 -10.05 14.23
CA SER A 2 -9.89 -11.45 14.09
C SER A 2 -8.78 -11.59 13.05
N GLY A 3 -7.87 -12.57 13.23
CA GLY A 3 -6.77 -12.81 12.28
C GLY A 3 -7.25 -13.08 10.85
N THR A 4 -8.38 -13.78 10.68
CA THR A 4 -9.00 -14.02 9.37
C THR A 4 -9.54 -12.75 8.70
N THR A 5 -10.07 -11.80 9.47
CA THR A 5 -10.53 -10.50 8.97
C THR A 5 -9.34 -9.67 8.51
N LEU A 6 -8.29 -9.62 9.33
CA LEU A 6 -7.06 -8.90 8.99
C LEU A 6 -6.41 -9.48 7.73
N ALA A 7 -6.27 -10.81 7.63
CA ALA A 7 -5.71 -11.45 6.45
C ALA A 7 -6.52 -11.14 5.17
N ARG A 8 -7.85 -11.02 5.26
CA ARG A 8 -8.68 -10.61 4.12
C ARG A 8 -8.44 -9.15 3.74
N GLN A 9 -8.34 -8.26 4.72
CA GLN A 9 -8.06 -6.84 4.49
C GLN A 9 -6.67 -6.66 3.87
N LEU A 10 -5.64 -7.33 4.38
CA LEU A 10 -4.27 -7.30 3.85
C LEU A 10 -4.20 -7.81 2.41
N ARG A 11 -4.91 -8.89 2.07
CA ARG A 11 -5.03 -9.36 0.67
C ARG A 11 -5.78 -8.37 -0.22
N GLY A 12 -6.71 -7.58 0.34
CA GLY A 12 -7.35 -6.45 -0.35
C GLY A 12 -6.31 -5.38 -0.67
N LEU A 13 -5.59 -4.94 0.35
CA LEU A 13 -4.58 -3.89 0.26
C LEU A 13 -3.49 -4.27 -0.75
N HIS A 14 -2.97 -5.49 -0.68
CA HIS A 14 -1.97 -6.00 -1.62
C HIS A 14 -2.44 -5.88 -3.09
N ARG A 15 -3.71 -6.21 -3.36
CA ARG A 15 -4.27 -6.11 -4.73
C ARG A 15 -4.37 -4.66 -5.19
N THR A 16 -4.79 -3.74 -4.32
CA THR A 16 -4.85 -2.31 -4.65
C THR A 16 -3.46 -1.73 -4.91
N VAL A 17 -2.46 -2.08 -4.08
CA VAL A 17 -1.06 -1.65 -4.27
C VAL A 17 -0.48 -2.22 -5.58
N LEU A 18 -0.79 -3.47 -5.93
CA LEU A 18 -0.40 -4.06 -7.22
C LEU A 18 -1.01 -3.32 -8.42
N MET A 19 -2.27 -2.92 -8.31
CA MET A 19 -2.95 -2.15 -9.36
C MET A 19 -2.29 -0.77 -9.51
N LEU A 20 -2.00 -0.07 -8.40
CA LEU A 20 -1.30 1.21 -8.43
C LEU A 20 0.09 1.08 -9.07
N GLU A 21 0.87 0.06 -8.70
CA GLU A 21 2.17 -0.19 -9.31
C GLU A 21 2.07 -0.41 -10.82
N THR A 22 1.02 -1.09 -11.27
CA THR A 22 0.77 -1.34 -12.70
C THR A 22 0.49 -0.03 -13.44
N GLU A 23 -0.34 0.85 -12.86
CA GLU A 23 -0.62 2.17 -13.43
C GLU A 23 0.64 3.05 -13.48
N LEU A 24 1.44 3.05 -12.42
CA LEU A 24 2.70 3.79 -12.36
C LEU A 24 3.70 3.31 -13.42
N ARG A 25 3.77 1.99 -13.67
CA ARG A 25 4.59 1.42 -14.75
C ARG A 25 4.13 1.86 -16.14
N HIS A 26 2.85 2.21 -16.29
CA HIS A 26 2.31 2.83 -17.50
C HIS A 26 2.44 4.36 -17.50
N GLY A 27 3.11 4.95 -16.52
CA GLY A 27 3.29 6.40 -16.41
C GLY A 27 2.06 7.15 -15.91
N ARG A 28 1.09 6.45 -15.29
CA ARG A 28 -0.15 7.02 -14.77
C ARG A 28 -0.15 6.99 -13.25
N VAL A 29 -0.48 8.13 -12.65
CA VAL A 29 -0.75 8.22 -11.21
C VAL A 29 -2.26 8.20 -11.05
N ASP A 30 -2.77 7.15 -10.40
CA ASP A 30 -4.19 6.98 -10.14
C ASP A 30 -4.50 7.39 -8.70
N GLU A 31 -5.10 8.57 -8.55
CA GLU A 31 -5.46 9.15 -7.26
C GLU A 31 -6.55 8.35 -6.52
N GLU A 32 -7.44 7.66 -7.25
CA GLU A 32 -8.47 6.83 -6.65
C GLU A 32 -7.86 5.59 -5.98
N LEU A 33 -6.82 4.99 -6.60
CA LEU A 33 -6.09 3.89 -6.00
C LEU A 33 -5.33 4.32 -4.75
N ILE A 34 -4.73 5.51 -4.75
CA ILE A 34 -4.04 6.07 -3.58
C ILE A 34 -5.03 6.30 -2.44
N ALA A 35 -6.15 6.97 -2.70
CA ALA A 35 -7.21 7.16 -1.72
C ALA A 35 -7.79 5.83 -1.22
N GLY A 36 -7.90 4.84 -2.11
CA GLY A 36 -8.35 3.49 -1.78
C GLY A 36 -7.38 2.75 -0.84
N ILE A 37 -6.08 2.97 -0.97
CA ILE A 37 -5.05 2.45 -0.05
C ILE A 37 -5.22 3.09 1.33
N ASP A 38 -5.35 4.42 1.40
CA ASP A 38 -5.56 5.16 2.67
C ASP A 38 -6.82 4.67 3.39
N ALA A 39 -7.94 4.57 2.67
CA ALA A 39 -9.20 4.11 3.23
C ALA A 39 -9.13 2.67 3.75
N GLN A 40 -8.36 1.78 3.10
CA GLN A 40 -8.16 0.41 3.58
C GLN A 40 -7.32 0.37 4.86
N MET A 41 -6.31 1.24 4.96
CA MET A 41 -5.51 1.39 6.17
C MET A 41 -6.36 1.86 7.35
N GLU A 42 -7.23 2.84 7.14
CA GLU A 42 -8.13 3.38 8.16
C GLU A 42 -9.23 2.40 8.60
N ARG A 43 -9.59 1.43 7.74
CA ARG A 43 -10.60 0.39 8.04
C ARG A 43 -10.13 -0.72 8.98
N GLY A 44 -9.01 -0.52 9.68
CA GLY A 44 -8.56 -1.38 10.77
C GLY A 44 -7.19 -2.01 10.59
N ILE A 45 -6.54 -1.88 9.43
CA ILE A 45 -5.15 -2.35 9.25
C ILE A 45 -4.21 -1.51 10.09
N ALA A 46 -4.38 -0.18 10.11
CA ALA A 46 -3.49 0.73 10.82
C ALA A 46 -3.51 0.58 12.35
N THR A 47 -4.59 0.00 12.90
CA THR A 47 -4.73 -0.25 14.33
C THR A 47 -4.50 -1.72 14.69
N ALA A 48 -4.18 -2.57 13.70
CA ALA A 48 -3.86 -3.96 13.91
C ALA A 48 -2.42 -4.13 14.40
N HIS A 49 -2.24 -5.01 15.38
CA HIS A 49 -0.90 -5.33 15.87
C HIS A 49 -0.07 -6.01 14.77
N GLY A 50 1.19 -5.61 14.64
CA GLY A 50 2.10 -6.10 13.59
C GLY A 50 1.98 -5.36 12.25
N CYS A 51 1.04 -4.41 12.11
CA CYS A 51 0.85 -3.61 10.91
C CYS A 51 1.42 -2.18 11.02
N GLU A 52 2.12 -1.86 12.11
CA GLU A 52 2.61 -0.50 12.40
C GLU A 52 3.57 0.00 11.29
N GLY A 53 4.39 -0.90 10.75
CA GLY A 53 5.29 -0.60 9.63
C GLY A 53 4.59 -0.32 8.30
N LEU A 54 3.35 -0.84 8.11
CA LEU A 54 2.59 -0.62 6.87
C LEU A 54 2.13 0.83 6.74
N ARG A 55 1.79 1.49 7.86
CA ARG A 55 1.35 2.89 7.86
C ARG A 55 2.46 3.80 7.33
N ALA A 56 3.68 3.66 7.84
CA ALA A 56 4.81 4.48 7.40
C ALA A 56 5.10 4.31 5.90
N LEU A 57 4.95 3.08 5.37
CA LEU A 57 5.14 2.80 3.94
C LEU A 57 4.04 3.43 3.07
N VAL A 58 2.79 3.41 3.54
CA VAL A 58 1.66 4.06 2.87
C VAL A 58 1.81 5.58 2.87
N ASP A 59 2.20 6.18 4.00
CA ASP A 59 2.40 7.62 4.11
C ASP A 59 3.52 8.09 3.16
N ALA A 60 4.65 7.37 3.12
CA ALA A 60 5.74 7.65 2.18
C ALA A 60 5.33 7.47 0.71
N LEU A 61 4.51 6.45 0.41
CA LEU A 61 3.96 6.22 -0.93
C LEU A 61 3.09 7.42 -1.34
N ARG A 62 2.18 7.86 -0.47
CA ARG A 62 1.31 9.02 -0.70
C ARG A 62 2.13 10.28 -0.95
N GLU A 63 3.12 10.57 -0.10
CA GLU A 63 4.02 11.72 -0.27
C GLU A 63 4.73 11.71 -1.63
N SER A 64 5.20 10.54 -2.08
CA SER A 64 5.88 10.41 -3.38
C SER A 64 4.97 10.71 -4.58
N THR A 65 3.64 10.60 -4.41
CA THR A 65 2.66 10.84 -5.47
C THR A 65 2.15 12.28 -5.53
N LEU A 66 2.36 13.09 -4.46
CA LEU A 66 1.92 14.50 -4.39
C LEU A 66 2.72 15.45 -5.29
N THR A 67 3.93 15.06 -5.70
CA THR A 67 4.76 15.86 -6.62
C THR A 67 5.22 15.01 -7.80
N PRO A 68 4.37 14.78 -8.81
CA PRO A 68 4.70 13.89 -9.92
C PRO A 68 5.80 14.50 -10.81
N ARG A 69 7.06 14.19 -10.50
CA ARG A 69 8.17 14.29 -11.45
C ARG A 69 8.36 12.91 -12.06
N ALA A 70 8.68 12.84 -13.36
CA ALA A 70 8.89 11.56 -14.05
C ALA A 70 9.93 10.67 -13.34
N GLU A 71 10.94 11.27 -12.72
CA GLU A 71 11.97 10.58 -11.94
C GLU A 71 11.43 9.94 -10.64
N LEU A 72 10.38 10.52 -10.05
CA LEU A 72 9.77 10.05 -8.80
C LEU A 72 8.89 8.81 -9.01
N LEU A 73 8.40 8.56 -10.23
CA LEU A 73 7.61 7.36 -10.53
C LEU A 73 8.39 6.07 -10.27
N SER A 74 9.70 6.05 -10.53
CA SER A 74 10.54 4.88 -10.24
C SER A 74 10.67 4.61 -8.75
N ASP A 75 10.77 5.67 -7.94
CA ASP A 75 10.81 5.55 -6.48
C ASP A 75 9.44 5.14 -5.91
N THR A 76 8.34 5.67 -6.46
CA THR A 76 6.98 5.25 -6.09
C THR A 76 6.75 3.77 -6.43
N ILE A 77 7.18 3.30 -7.61
CA ILE A 77 7.11 1.86 -7.99
C ILE A 77 7.89 1.00 -6.99
N ARG A 78 9.11 1.43 -6.61
CA ARG A 78 9.90 0.74 -5.58
C ARG A 78 9.19 0.75 -4.22
N GLY A 79 8.53 1.85 -3.87
CA GLY A 79 7.67 1.99 -2.69
C GLY A 79 6.52 0.98 -2.69
N CYS A 80 5.81 0.82 -3.81
CA CYS A 80 4.79 -0.21 -3.97
C CYS A 80 5.35 -1.62 -3.73
N GLY A 81 6.54 -1.92 -4.27
CA GLY A 81 7.24 -3.20 -4.02
C GLY A 81 7.46 -3.46 -2.54
N LYS A 82 8.07 -2.51 -1.83
CA LYS A 82 8.32 -2.61 -0.38
C LYS A 82 7.04 -2.79 0.43
N LEU A 83 5.97 -2.07 0.07
CA LEU A 83 4.69 -2.19 0.74
C LEU A 83 4.07 -3.58 0.54
N LYS A 84 4.12 -4.14 -0.68
CA LYS A 84 3.64 -5.51 -0.93
C LYS A 84 4.44 -6.54 -0.14
N ASP A 85 5.77 -6.43 -0.11
CA ASP A 85 6.63 -7.36 0.63
C ASP A 85 6.33 -7.28 2.14
N ALA A 86 6.13 -6.08 2.68
CA ALA A 86 5.73 -5.91 4.08
C ALA A 86 4.35 -6.51 4.37
N ILE A 87 3.37 -6.31 3.48
CA ILE A 87 2.04 -6.93 3.62
C ILE A 87 2.14 -8.46 3.62
N GLN A 88 2.95 -9.02 2.72
CA GLN A 88 3.19 -10.45 2.64
C GLN A 88 3.85 -10.98 3.93
N GLY A 89 4.85 -10.26 4.45
CA GLY A 89 5.49 -10.58 5.73
C GLY A 89 4.49 -10.61 6.88
N VAL A 90 3.54 -9.66 6.95
CA VAL A 90 2.48 -9.71 7.97
C VAL A 90 1.56 -10.90 7.75
N LEU A 91 1.14 -11.19 6.51
CA LEU A 91 0.27 -12.32 6.18
C LEU A 91 0.87 -13.68 6.58
N GLU A 92 2.20 -13.83 6.51
CA GLU A 92 2.91 -15.06 6.90
C GLU A 92 2.97 -15.28 8.41
N GLN A 93 2.70 -14.24 9.21
CA GLN A 93 2.71 -14.30 10.68
C GLN A 93 1.30 -14.46 11.28
N LEU A 94 0.24 -14.48 10.47
CA LEU A 94 -1.18 -14.59 10.89
C LEU A 94 -1.70 -16.01 10.84
#